data_AF-B5EI91-F1
#
_entry.id   AF-B5EI91-F1
#
_cell.length_a   1.000
_cell.length_b   1.000
_cell.length_c   1.000
_cell.angle_alpha   90.00
_cell.angle_beta   90.00
_cell.angle_gamma   90.00
#
_symmetry.space_group_name_H-M   'P 1'
#
loop_
_entity.id
_entity.type
_entity.pdbx_description
1 polymer ?
#
loop_
_entity_poly.entity_id
_entity_poly.type
_entity_poly.pdbx_seq_one_letter_code
_entity_poly.pdbx_strand_id
1 'polypeptide(L)'
;MTDLTTIGAALSGIKAAVDIAKAIKNSDLSLEKAEMKYKVAELIEALTDAKMSVAEVRDVLQEKDSEIKRLKDALEMNGKVVRKGNYYVIEGDPDGEKNKYCLTCWDYDKKLVSLILGNGTIKCNICMSR
;
A
#
# COMPACT_ATOMS: atom_id res chain seq x y z
N MET A 1 -12.45 -5.89 -1.11
CA MET A 1 -12.15 -5.51 0.28
C MET A 1 -11.69 -6.79 0.96
N THR A 2 -10.39 -7.00 1.10
CA THR A 2 -9.86 -8.08 1.94
C THR A 2 -10.18 -7.71 3.37
N ASP A 3 -11.22 -8.35 3.88
CA ASP A 3 -11.70 -8.16 5.23
C ASP A 3 -10.97 -9.18 6.13
N LEU A 4 -11.20 -9.11 7.45
CA LEU A 4 -10.75 -10.13 8.40
C LEU A 4 -11.09 -11.58 7.94
N THR A 5 -12.08 -11.71 7.07
CA THR A 5 -12.51 -12.94 6.41
C THR A 5 -11.42 -13.60 5.56
N THR A 6 -10.62 -12.85 4.79
CA THR A 6 -9.58 -13.43 3.91
C THR A 6 -8.41 -13.97 4.74
N ILE A 7 -8.04 -13.27 5.82
CA ILE A 7 -7.04 -13.75 6.78
C ILE A 7 -7.56 -15.01 7.50
N GLY A 8 -8.84 -15.00 7.89
CA GLY A 8 -9.51 -16.17 8.46
C GLY A 8 -9.53 -17.39 7.52
N ALA A 9 -9.74 -17.17 6.23
CA ALA A 9 -9.70 -18.21 5.19
C ALA A 9 -8.29 -18.80 5.04
N ALA A 10 -7.25 -17.96 4.95
CA ALA A 10 -5.86 -18.40 4.91
C ALA A 10 -5.50 -19.26 6.14
N LEU A 11 -5.88 -18.82 7.34
CA LEU A 11 -5.61 -19.55 8.58
C LEU A 11 -6.36 -20.89 8.62
N SER A 12 -7.59 -20.92 8.10
CA SER A 12 -8.42 -22.13 8.02
C SER A 12 -7.83 -23.16 7.07
N GLY A 13 -7.34 -22.74 5.90
CA GLY A 13 -6.65 -23.63 4.95
C GLY A 13 -5.37 -24.23 5.53
N ILE A 14 -4.57 -23.42 6.25
CA ILE A 14 -3.38 -23.91 6.95
C ILE A 14 -3.76 -24.92 8.05
N LYS A 15 -4.81 -24.63 8.82
CA LYS A 15 -5.31 -25.55 9.86
C LYS A 15 -5.73 -26.89 9.26
N ALA A 16 -6.50 -26.86 8.16
CA ALA A 16 -6.90 -28.07 7.44
C ALA A 16 -5.70 -28.88 6.97
N ALA A 17 -4.69 -28.22 6.38
CA ALA A 17 -3.45 -28.89 5.97
C ALA A 17 -2.70 -29.52 7.16
N VAL A 18 -2.61 -28.82 8.29
CA VAL A 18 -1.97 -29.34 9.51
C VAL A 18 -2.73 -30.54 10.07
N ASP A 19 -4.06 -30.50 10.06
CA ASP A 19 -4.89 -31.59 10.59
C ASP A 19 -4.84 -32.82 9.68
N ILE A 20 -4.78 -32.65 8.35
CA ILE A 20 -4.53 -33.74 7.39
C ILE A 20 -3.14 -34.35 7.59
N ALA A 21 -2.11 -33.52 7.73
CA ALA A 21 -0.74 -33.99 7.97
C ALA A 21 -0.62 -34.76 9.30
N LYS A 22 -1.32 -34.32 10.35
CA LYS A 22 -1.41 -35.06 11.62
C LYS A 22 -2.14 -36.39 11.43
N ALA A 23 -3.23 -36.42 10.66
CA ALA A 23 -3.93 -37.66 10.35
C ALA A 23 -2.98 -38.65 9.67
N ILE A 24 -2.28 -38.23 8.62
CA ILE A 24 -1.27 -39.06 7.92
C ILE A 24 -0.18 -39.56 8.87
N LYS A 25 0.33 -38.70 9.77
CA LYS A 25 1.37 -39.07 10.75
C LYS A 25 0.89 -40.09 11.78
N ASN A 26 -0.37 -39.96 12.23
CA ASN A 26 -0.93 -40.79 13.29
C ASN A 26 -1.55 -42.09 12.77
N SER A 27 -1.75 -42.19 11.46
CA SER A 27 -2.15 -43.41 10.80
C SER A 27 -1.06 -44.47 10.87
N ASP A 28 -1.42 -45.68 11.30
CA ASP A 28 -0.54 -46.84 11.24
C ASP A 28 -0.08 -47.10 9.80
N LEU A 29 1.12 -47.68 9.65
CA LEU A 29 1.74 -48.05 8.37
C LEU A 29 0.91 -49.02 7.50
N SER A 30 -0.28 -49.44 7.97
CA SER A 30 -1.23 -50.28 7.23
C SER A 30 -2.19 -49.50 6.34
N LEU A 31 -2.10 -48.17 6.27
CA LEU A 31 -2.99 -47.39 5.42
C LEU A 31 -2.82 -47.81 3.95
N GLU A 32 -3.91 -48.20 3.29
CA GLU A 32 -3.82 -48.66 1.90
C GLU A 32 -3.26 -47.55 1.01
N LYS A 33 -2.46 -47.95 0.02
CA LYS A 33 -1.77 -47.03 -0.91
C LYS A 33 -2.73 -46.05 -1.60
N ALA A 34 -3.98 -46.46 -1.83
CA ALA A 34 -5.02 -45.61 -2.40
C ALA A 34 -5.46 -44.51 -1.43
N GLU A 35 -5.66 -44.84 -0.16
CA GLU A 35 -6.07 -43.91 0.89
C GLU A 35 -4.95 -42.89 1.21
N MET A 36 -3.69 -43.34 1.22
CA MET A 36 -2.51 -42.47 1.34
C MET A 36 -2.44 -41.44 0.20
N LYS A 37 -2.65 -41.87 -1.05
CA LYS A 37 -2.65 -40.96 -2.20
C LYS A 37 -3.79 -39.94 -2.12
N TYR A 38 -4.97 -40.37 -1.67
CA TYR A 38 -6.12 -39.48 -1.48
C TYR A 38 -5.83 -38.42 -0.42
N LYS A 39 -5.31 -38.80 0.75
CA LYS A 39 -4.96 -37.84 1.83
C LYS A 39 -3.88 -36.85 1.42
N VAL A 40 -2.90 -37.28 0.62
CA VAL A 40 -1.88 -36.37 0.06
C VAL A 40 -2.50 -35.41 -0.95
N ALA A 41 -3.46 -35.84 -1.76
CA ALA A 41 -4.18 -34.94 -2.66
C ALA A 41 -4.99 -33.89 -1.89
N GLU A 42 -5.73 -34.28 -0.85
CA GLU A 42 -6.45 -33.35 0.04
C GLU A 42 -5.50 -32.34 0.71
N LEU A 43 -4.30 -32.79 1.12
CA LEU A 43 -3.28 -31.91 1.69
C LEU A 43 -2.77 -30.88 0.67
N ILE A 44 -2.54 -31.30 -0.57
CA ILE A 44 -2.07 -30.42 -1.65
C ILE A 44 -3.14 -29.36 -1.98
N GLU A 45 -4.40 -29.75 -2.01
CA GLU A 45 -5.52 -28.83 -2.22
C GLU A 45 -5.59 -27.78 -1.10
N ALA A 46 -5.61 -28.23 0.16
CA ALA A 46 -5.66 -27.33 1.32
C ALA A 46 -4.49 -26.33 1.37
N LEU A 47 -3.28 -26.78 1.00
CA LEU A 47 -2.11 -25.90 0.90
C LEU A 47 -2.18 -24.92 -0.27
N THR A 48 -2.82 -25.32 -1.37
CA THR A 48 -3.00 -24.46 -2.55
C THR A 48 -3.98 -23.33 -2.24
N ASP A 49 -5.09 -23.64 -1.59
CA ASP A 49 -6.08 -22.64 -1.15
C ASP A 49 -5.49 -21.67 -0.13
N ALA A 50 -4.71 -22.18 0.83
CA ALA A 50 -3.99 -21.36 1.78
C ALA A 50 -3.00 -20.42 1.07
N LYS A 51 -2.23 -20.93 0.09
CA LYS A 51 -1.27 -20.13 -0.68
C LYS A 51 -1.95 -19.01 -1.45
N MET A 52 -3.09 -19.30 -2.10
CA MET A 52 -3.86 -18.28 -2.82
C MET A 52 -4.37 -17.19 -1.88
N SER A 53 -4.97 -17.59 -0.76
CA SER A 53 -5.47 -16.65 0.25
C SER A 53 -4.35 -15.76 0.82
N VAL A 54 -3.15 -16.31 1.05
CA VAL A 54 -1.98 -15.53 1.50
C VAL A 54 -1.47 -14.57 0.43
N ALA A 55 -1.51 -14.95 -0.85
CA ALA A 55 -1.13 -14.07 -1.95
C ALA A 55 -2.06 -12.84 -2.02
N GLU A 56 -3.37 -13.04 -1.89
CA GLU A 56 -4.35 -11.94 -1.84
C GLU A 56 -4.10 -11.00 -0.65
N VAL A 57 -3.78 -11.54 0.52
CA VAL A 57 -3.42 -10.72 1.69
C VAL A 57 -2.16 -9.90 1.41
N ARG A 58 -1.14 -10.48 0.77
CA ARG A 58 0.09 -9.77 0.41
C ARG A 58 -0.20 -8.60 -0.53
N ASP A 59 -1.00 -8.81 -1.57
CA ASP A 59 -1.31 -7.78 -2.56
C ASP A 59 -1.98 -6.57 -1.89
N VAL A 60 -2.92 -6.82 -0.98
CA VAL A 60 -3.57 -5.73 -0.25
C VAL A 60 -2.63 -5.05 0.73
N LEU A 61 -1.79 -5.79 1.46
CA LEU A 61 -0.80 -5.17 2.34
C LEU A 61 0.11 -4.24 1.54
N GLN A 62 0.55 -4.66 0.36
CA GLN A 62 1.38 -3.83 -0.53
C GLN A 62 0.64 -2.57 -1.01
N GLU A 63 -0.65 -2.69 -1.38
CA GLU A 63 -1.47 -1.54 -1.74
C GLU A 63 -1.60 -0.56 -0.56
N LYS A 64 -1.90 -1.08 0.64
CA LYS A 64 -2.05 -0.28 1.85
C LYS A 64 -0.76 0.39 2.27
N ASP A 65 0.37 -0.30 2.23
CA ASP A 65 1.69 0.27 2.53
C ASP A 65 2.05 1.37 1.53
N SER A 66 1.75 1.18 0.25
CA SER A 66 1.96 2.19 -0.78
C SER A 66 1.12 3.44 -0.53
N GLU A 67 -0.15 3.27 -0.15
CA GLU A 67 -1.04 4.37 0.20
C GLU A 67 -0.60 5.08 1.50
N ILE A 68 -0.23 4.33 2.53
CA ILE A 68 0.30 4.88 3.79
C ILE A 68 1.56 5.70 3.51
N LYS A 69 2.48 5.19 2.68
CA LYS A 69 3.67 5.93 2.28
C LYS A 69 3.29 7.23 1.56
N ARG A 70 2.40 7.17 0.57
CA ARG A 70 1.90 8.36 -0.15
C ARG A 70 1.30 9.40 0.80
N LEU A 71 0.49 8.97 1.76
CA LEU A 71 -0.12 9.86 2.74
C LEU A 71 0.90 10.45 3.72
N LYS A 72 1.87 9.65 4.18
CA LYS A 72 2.98 10.14 5.01
C LYS A 72 3.81 11.18 4.28
N ASP A 73 4.18 10.92 3.03
CA ASP A 73 4.93 11.87 2.21
C ASP A 73 4.13 13.17 2.01
N ALA A 74 2.82 13.08 1.79
CA ALA A 74 1.94 14.25 1.68
C ALA A 74 1.82 15.05 2.99
N LEU A 75 1.75 14.37 4.14
CA LEU A 75 1.72 15.00 5.45
C LEU A 75 3.05 15.69 5.78
N GLU A 76 4.17 15.03 5.47
CA GLU A 76 5.50 15.61 5.65
C GLU A 76 5.68 16.87 4.80
N MET A 77 5.27 16.82 3.52
CA MET A 77 5.29 17.99 2.64
C MET A 77 4.38 19.11 3.16
N ASN A 78 3.19 18.79 3.68
CA ASN A 78 2.33 19.79 4.32
C ASN A 78 3.00 20.46 5.52
N GLY A 79 3.78 19.73 6.31
CA GLY A 79 4.53 20.27 7.45
C GLY A 79 5.67 21.20 7.04
N LYS A 80 6.29 20.98 5.87
CA LYS A 80 7.44 21.77 5.39
C LYS A 80 7.03 23.01 4.59
N VAL A 81 5.79 23.10 4.11
CA VAL A 81 5.37 24.23 3.26
C VAL A 81 4.98 25.43 4.12
N VAL A 82 5.79 26.49 4.02
CA VAL A 82 5.65 27.70 4.84
C VAL A 82 5.23 28.88 3.98
N ARG A 83 4.21 29.61 4.42
CA ARG A 83 3.75 30.83 3.74
C ARG A 83 4.72 31.98 4.00
N LYS A 84 5.16 32.65 2.93
CA LYS A 84 5.97 33.87 2.97
C LYS A 84 5.30 34.96 2.12
N GLY A 85 4.49 35.79 2.77
CA GLY A 85 3.72 36.83 2.10
C GLY A 85 2.72 36.26 1.08
N ASN A 86 2.97 36.52 -0.21
CA ASN A 86 2.08 36.17 -1.32
C ASN A 86 2.48 34.88 -2.07
N TYR A 87 3.36 34.06 -1.48
CA TYR A 87 3.77 32.77 -2.03
C TYR A 87 4.12 31.79 -0.90
N TYR A 88 4.23 30.51 -1.27
CA TYR A 88 4.74 29.45 -0.41
C TYR A 88 6.21 29.13 -0.74
N VAL A 89 6.95 28.66 0.26
CA VAL A 89 8.30 28.09 0.13
C VAL A 89 8.37 26.78 0.90
N ILE A 90 9.37 25.96 0.62
CA ILE A 90 9.62 24.73 1.37
C ILE A 90 10.72 25.02 2.40
N GLU A 91 10.43 24.73 3.66
CA GLU A 91 11.39 24.84 4.76
C GLU A 91 12.53 23.83 4.58
N GLY A 92 13.77 24.32 4.70
CA GLY A 92 14.97 23.50 4.48
C GLY A 92 15.37 23.30 3.01
N ASP A 93 14.66 23.91 2.05
CA ASP A 93 15.10 23.92 0.65
C ASP A 93 16.31 24.86 0.48
N PRO A 94 17.50 24.35 0.05
CA PRO A 94 18.68 25.18 -0.18
C PRO A 94 18.50 26.24 -1.27
N ASP A 95 17.52 26.07 -2.18
CA ASP A 95 17.13 27.07 -3.17
C ASP A 95 15.79 27.75 -2.82
N GLY A 96 15.34 27.66 -1.56
CA GLY A 96 14.01 28.09 -1.12
C GLY A 96 13.68 29.57 -1.36
N GLU A 97 14.67 30.44 -1.54
CA GLU A 97 14.44 31.83 -1.95
C GLU A 97 14.10 31.98 -3.45
N LYS A 98 14.59 31.07 -4.29
CA LYS A 98 14.33 31.01 -5.74
C LYS A 98 13.06 30.22 -6.05
N ASN A 99 12.78 29.18 -5.28
CA ASN A 99 11.64 28.29 -5.47
C ASN A 99 10.40 28.80 -4.74
N LYS A 100 9.62 29.66 -5.41
CA LYS A 100 8.36 30.20 -4.89
C LYS A 100 7.18 29.46 -5.48
N TYR A 101 6.21 29.09 -4.65
CA TYR A 101 5.04 28.31 -5.04
C TYR A 101 3.74 29.11 -4.90
N CYS A 102 2.79 28.80 -5.77
CA CYS A 102 1.51 29.49 -5.84
C CYS A 102 0.63 29.21 -4.60
N LEU A 103 0.08 30.28 -4.00
CA LEU A 103 -0.86 30.18 -2.87
C LEU A 103 -2.08 29.34 -3.24
N THR A 104 -2.79 29.72 -4.31
CA THR A 104 -4.07 29.10 -4.69
C THR A 104 -3.91 27.63 -5.05
N CYS A 105 -2.86 27.26 -5.82
CA CYS A 105 -2.64 25.87 -6.20
C CYS A 105 -2.34 24.98 -4.98
N TRP A 106 -1.66 25.52 -3.97
CA TRP A 106 -1.39 24.79 -2.74
C TRP A 106 -2.59 24.75 -1.79
N ASP A 107 -3.30 25.86 -1.64
CA ASP A 107 -4.43 25.95 -0.70
C ASP A 107 -5.62 25.11 -1.18
N TYR A 108 -5.92 25.15 -2.47
CA TYR A 108 -7.07 24.44 -3.06
C TYR A 108 -6.74 23.00 -3.45
N ASP A 109 -5.62 22.78 -4.15
CA ASP A 109 -5.30 21.47 -4.75
C ASP A 109 -4.10 20.75 -4.08
N LYS A 110 -3.45 21.36 -3.09
CA LYS A 110 -2.19 20.87 -2.48
C LYS A 110 -1.09 20.58 -3.52
N LYS A 111 -1.07 21.38 -4.61
CA LYS A 111 -0.07 21.28 -5.67
C LYS A 111 0.98 22.37 -5.52
N LEU A 112 2.24 21.96 -5.44
CA LEU A 112 3.40 22.86 -5.47
C LEU A 112 3.69 23.30 -6.90
N VAL A 113 2.96 24.32 -7.36
CA VAL A 113 3.15 24.91 -8.68
C VAL A 113 4.11 26.09 -8.56
N SER A 114 5.27 25.98 -9.22
CA SER A 114 6.28 27.03 -9.24
C SER A 114 5.75 28.30 -9.90
N LEU A 115 6.04 29.43 -9.29
CA LEU A 115 5.69 30.75 -9.80
C LEU A 115 6.73 31.22 -10.81
N ILE A 116 6.25 31.79 -11.91
CA ILE A 116 7.05 32.45 -12.93
C ILE A 116 7.24 33.91 -12.50
N LEU A 117 8.50 34.33 -12.34
CA LEU A 117 8.88 35.68 -11.94
C LEU A 117 9.31 36.48 -13.17
N GLY A 118 8.72 37.66 -13.40
CA GLY A 118 9.13 38.53 -14.51
C GLY A 118 8.71 39.99 -14.30
N ASN A 119 9.60 40.95 -14.60
CA ASN A 119 9.40 42.41 -14.55
C ASN A 119 8.50 42.91 -13.39
N GLY A 120 8.78 42.46 -12.15
CA GLY A 120 8.02 42.87 -10.95
C GLY A 120 6.65 42.20 -10.77
N THR A 121 6.28 41.26 -11.64
CA THR A 121 5.06 40.46 -11.54
C THR A 121 5.36 39.00 -11.24
N ILE A 122 4.45 38.36 -10.52
CA ILE A 122 4.51 36.94 -10.15
C ILE A 122 3.29 36.27 -10.78
N LYS A 123 3.51 35.20 -11.55
CA LYS A 123 2.44 34.53 -12.30
C LYS A 123 2.48 33.01 -12.10
N CYS A 124 1.31 32.39 -12.01
CA CYS A 124 1.15 30.94 -11.98
C CYS A 124 0.56 30.47 -13.31
N ASN A 125 1.25 29.60 -14.04
CA ASN A 125 0.78 29.07 -15.33
C ASN A 125 -0.55 28.30 -15.20
N ILE A 126 -0.77 27.60 -14.10
CA ILE A 126 -2.01 26.85 -13.85
C ILE A 126 -3.18 27.79 -13.57
N CYS A 127 -3.01 28.77 -12.67
CA CYS A 127 -4.08 29.71 -12.36
C CYS A 127 -4.46 30.60 -13.54
N MET A 128 -3.50 30.93 -14.42
CA MET A 128 -3.77 31.71 -15.64
C MET A 128 -4.50 30.91 -16.73
N SER A 129 -4.48 29.58 -16.65
CA SER A 129 -5.11 28.70 -17.64
C SER A 129 -6.48 28.17 -17.20
N ARG A 130 -6.98 28.63 -16.04
CA ARG A 130 -8.31 28.36 -15.51
C ARG A 130 -9.24 29.53 -15.80
#